data_AF-A0A1X7SSN1-F1
#
_entry.id   AF-A0A1X7SSN1-F1
#
_cell.length_a   1.000
_cell.length_b   1.000
_cell.length_c   1.000
_cell.angle_alpha   90.00
_cell.angle_beta   90.00
_cell.angle_gamma   90.00
#
_symmetry.space_group_name_H-M   'P 1'
#
loop_
_entity.id
_entity.type
_entity.pdbx_description
1 polymer ?
#
loop_
_entity_poly.entity_id
_entity_poly.type
_entity_poly.pdbx_seq_one_letter_code
_entity_poly.pdbx_strand_id
1 'polypeptide(L)'
;MAERRSASSSTSSSIDSTLLSPKVYSVMNGKPDLKTVCAIVRTSRWHQLGIQLGVDSDMLHDIESEKSDTQDKRTQMFRLWIASQPEASHNQLVEALTLKVIGEDRMAQEYEERVKEEASKTTETTQTGITKCL
;
A
#
# COMPACT_ATOMS: atom_id res chain seq x y z
N MET A 1 -45.20 33.34 -21.50
CA MET A 1 -43.77 33.24 -21.13
C MET A 1 -43.72 32.66 -19.72
N ALA A 2 -43.24 31.43 -19.55
CA ALA A 2 -43.19 30.75 -18.26
C ALA A 2 -41.80 30.93 -17.63
N GLU A 3 -41.75 31.59 -16.48
CA GLU A 3 -40.53 31.83 -15.70
C GLU A 3 -40.17 30.56 -14.92
N ARG A 4 -39.00 29.98 -15.21
CA ARG A 4 -38.43 28.86 -14.47
C ARG A 4 -37.52 29.41 -13.37
N ARG A 5 -37.97 29.32 -12.12
CA ARG A 5 -37.07 29.31 -10.95
C ARG A 5 -36.54 27.90 -10.77
N SER A 6 -35.23 27.71 -10.97
CA SER A 6 -34.54 26.50 -10.52
C SER A 6 -33.52 26.91 -9.49
N ALA A 7 -33.75 26.40 -8.28
CA ALA A 7 -32.97 26.61 -7.09
C ALA A 7 -31.55 26.05 -7.23
N SER A 8 -30.60 26.79 -6.68
CA SER A 8 -29.25 26.35 -6.36
C SER A 8 -29.33 25.16 -5.40
N SER A 9 -28.70 24.05 -5.76
CA SER A 9 -28.33 23.01 -4.81
C SER A 9 -26.86 22.70 -5.01
N SER A 10 -26.03 23.45 -4.28
CA SER A 10 -24.65 23.09 -4.00
C SER A 10 -24.66 21.80 -3.18
N THR A 11 -24.47 20.66 -3.83
CA THR A 11 -24.17 19.41 -3.13
C THR A 11 -22.72 19.50 -2.69
N SER A 12 -22.53 20.03 -1.48
CA SER A 12 -21.38 19.76 -0.63
C SER A 12 -21.26 18.25 -0.51
N SER A 13 -20.38 17.64 -1.29
CA SER A 13 -19.96 16.27 -1.05
C SER A 13 -19.23 16.25 0.28
N SER A 14 -19.97 15.89 1.32
CA SER A 14 -19.46 15.58 2.64
C SER A 14 -18.22 14.73 2.49
N ILE A 15 -17.11 15.27 2.99
CA ILE A 15 -15.90 14.54 3.30
C ILE A 15 -16.29 13.28 4.11
N ASP A 16 -16.35 12.14 3.43
CA ASP A 16 -16.28 10.84 4.08
C ASP A 16 -14.83 10.67 4.53
N SER A 17 -14.47 11.40 5.59
CA SER A 17 -13.30 11.07 6.38
C SER A 17 -13.69 9.85 7.21
N THR A 18 -13.75 8.69 6.54
CA THR A 18 -13.99 7.40 7.17
C THR A 18 -13.06 7.33 8.38
N LEU A 19 -13.64 7.24 9.57
CA LEU A 19 -12.90 7.04 10.81
C LEU A 19 -12.17 5.69 10.69
N LEU A 20 -10.96 5.70 10.13
CA LEU A 20 -10.08 4.56 10.13
C LEU A 20 -9.93 4.16 11.59
N SER A 21 -10.28 2.90 11.89
CA SER A 21 -10.07 2.40 13.25
C SER A 21 -8.60 2.63 13.63
N PRO A 22 -8.27 2.98 14.90
CA PRO A 22 -6.89 3.17 15.33
C PRO A 22 -5.97 2.00 14.93
N LYS A 23 -6.55 0.80 14.82
CA LYS A 23 -5.90 -0.42 14.33
C LYS A 23 -5.53 -0.34 12.84
N VAL A 24 -6.43 0.11 11.97
CA VAL A 24 -6.13 0.29 10.53
C VAL A 24 -5.05 1.34 10.33
N TYR A 25 -5.12 2.47 11.02
CA TYR A 25 -4.07 3.50 10.98
C TYR A 25 -2.72 2.93 11.43
N SER A 26 -2.69 2.19 12.54
CA SER A 26 -1.47 1.55 13.03
C SER A 26 -0.88 0.53 12.05
N VAL A 27 -1.73 -0.22 11.32
CA VAL A 27 -1.25 -1.17 10.32
C VAL A 27 -0.72 -0.47 9.08
N MET A 28 -1.40 0.56 8.57
CA MET A 28 -0.96 1.29 7.38
C MET A 28 0.36 2.07 7.60
N ASN A 29 0.60 2.51 8.83
CA ASN A 29 1.87 3.10 9.24
C ASN A 29 2.92 2.06 9.63
N GLY A 30 2.53 0.78 9.67
CA GLY A 30 3.40 -0.34 10.01
C GLY A 30 4.32 -0.74 8.86
N LYS A 31 5.34 -1.52 9.20
CA LYS A 31 6.34 -2.00 8.25
C LYS A 31 5.73 -3.05 7.30
N PRO A 32 5.89 -2.89 5.98
CA PRO A 32 5.32 -3.83 5.03
C PRO A 32 6.09 -5.15 5.00
N ASP A 33 5.34 -6.23 4.84
CA ASP A 33 5.90 -7.57 4.63
C ASP A 33 6.17 -7.83 3.14
N LEU A 34 7.34 -8.40 2.84
CA LEU A 34 7.80 -8.65 1.47
C LEU A 34 6.83 -9.57 0.70
N LYS A 35 6.23 -10.57 1.37
CA LYS A 35 5.30 -11.51 0.73
C LYS A 35 4.05 -10.79 0.26
N THR A 36 3.47 -9.94 1.11
CA THR A 36 2.27 -9.16 0.78
C THR A 36 2.54 -8.19 -0.36
N VAL A 37 3.66 -7.46 -0.29
CA VAL A 37 4.06 -6.51 -1.35
C VAL A 37 4.24 -7.22 -2.69
N CYS A 38 5.01 -8.32 -2.74
CA CYS A 38 5.27 -9.03 -3.99
C CYS A 38 4.05 -9.75 -4.56
N ALA A 39 3.07 -10.13 -3.73
CA ALA A 39 1.85 -10.78 -4.19
C ALA A 39 0.96 -9.84 -5.02
N ILE A 40 0.90 -8.56 -4.63
CA ILE A 40 -0.04 -7.56 -5.15
C ILE A 40 0.67 -6.62 -6.14
N VAL A 41 1.83 -6.07 -5.76
CA VAL A 41 2.50 -5.04 -6.57
C VAL A 41 3.28 -5.71 -7.70
N ARG A 42 2.68 -5.70 -8.90
CA ARG A 42 3.19 -6.39 -10.09
C ARG A 42 3.73 -5.46 -11.19
N THR A 43 3.92 -4.18 -10.90
CA THR A 43 4.41 -3.21 -11.89
C THR A 43 5.76 -3.64 -12.49
N SER A 44 5.94 -3.37 -13.78
CA SER A 44 7.23 -3.50 -14.47
C SER A 44 8.14 -2.30 -14.22
N ARG A 45 7.61 -1.20 -13.66
CA ARG A 45 8.33 0.05 -13.38
C ARG A 45 9.04 0.01 -12.03
N TRP A 46 9.56 -1.16 -11.65
CA TRP A 46 10.18 -1.41 -10.34
C TRP A 46 11.34 -0.46 -10.05
N HIS A 47 12.14 -0.11 -11.06
CA HIS A 47 13.27 0.80 -10.89
C HIS A 47 12.80 2.20 -10.52
N GLN A 48 11.81 2.73 -11.24
CA GLN A 48 11.22 4.03 -10.95
C GLN A 48 10.53 4.05 -9.59
N LEU A 49 9.84 2.96 -9.25
CA LEU A 49 9.22 2.81 -7.93
C LEU A 49 10.27 2.80 -6.82
N GLY A 50 11.39 2.09 -7.00
CA GLY A 50 12.51 2.08 -6.07
C GLY A 50 13.09 3.48 -5.81
N ILE A 51 13.20 4.32 -6.85
CA ILE A 51 13.61 5.72 -6.71
C ILE A 51 12.61 6.49 -5.85
N GLN A 52 11.30 6.34 -6.08
CA GLN A 52 10.28 7.03 -5.29
C GLN A 52 10.24 6.54 -3.84
N LEU A 53 10.57 5.27 -3.61
CA LEU A 53 10.71 4.68 -2.29
C LEU A 53 12.03 5.05 -1.60
N GLY A 54 12.93 5.79 -2.26
CA GLY A 54 14.22 6.20 -1.70
C GLY A 54 15.22 5.05 -1.54
N VAL A 55 15.12 4.00 -2.37
CA VAL A 55 16.17 2.99 -2.46
C VAL A 55 17.41 3.63 -3.08
N ASP A 56 18.58 3.29 -2.54
CA ASP A 56 19.86 3.80 -3.01
C ASP A 56 20.06 3.55 -4.51
N SER A 57 20.57 4.57 -5.22
CA SER A 57 20.69 4.53 -6.68
C SER A 57 21.73 3.51 -7.15
N ASP A 58 22.81 3.30 -6.39
CA ASP A 58 23.85 2.34 -6.76
C ASP A 58 23.28 0.92 -6.60
N MET A 59 22.53 0.67 -5.52
CA MET A 59 21.84 -0.61 -5.33
C MET A 59 20.78 -0.89 -6.41
N LEU A 60 20.03 0.13 -6.84
CA LEU A 60 19.08 -0.03 -7.95
C LEU A 60 19.79 -0.34 -9.28
N HIS A 61 20.93 0.31 -9.52
CA HIS A 61 21.75 0.05 -10.70
C HIS A 61 22.32 -1.37 -10.70
N ASP A 62 22.80 -1.85 -9.54
CA ASP A 62 23.28 -3.21 -9.37
C ASP A 62 22.19 -4.22 -9.76
N ILE A 63 20.97 -4.07 -9.24
CA ILE A 63 19.82 -4.92 -9.59
C ILE A 63 19.50 -4.83 -11.09
N GLU A 64 19.55 -3.63 -11.68
CA GLU A 64 19.27 -3.45 -13.11
C GLU A 64 20.29 -4.17 -13.98
N SER A 65 21.56 -4.21 -13.58
CA SER A 65 22.66 -4.85 -14.30
C SER A 65 22.59 -6.38 -14.28
N GLU A 66 21.87 -6.97 -13.33
CA GLU A 66 21.72 -8.42 -13.22
C GLU A 66 20.97 -9.04 -14.40
N LYS A 67 21.33 -10.27 -14.76
CA LYS A 67 20.61 -11.10 -15.74
C LYS A 67 19.42 -11.84 -15.10
N SER A 68 18.57 -11.08 -14.43
CA SER A 68 17.38 -11.56 -13.72
C SER A 68 16.11 -11.03 -14.38
N ASP A 69 15.01 -11.77 -14.27
CA ASP A 69 13.73 -11.32 -14.81
C ASP A 69 13.16 -10.14 -13.99
N THR A 70 12.25 -9.37 -14.59
CA THR A 70 11.61 -8.19 -13.96
C THR A 70 10.99 -8.50 -12.61
N GLN A 71 10.43 -9.69 -12.43
CA GLN A 71 9.85 -10.13 -11.16
C GLN A 71 10.91 -10.27 -10.06
N ASP A 72 12.06 -10.85 -10.38
CA ASP A 72 13.15 -11.04 -9.43
C ASP A 72 13.78 -9.71 -9.06
N LYS A 73 14.03 -8.84 -10.05
CA LYS A 73 14.53 -7.48 -9.85
C LYS A 73 13.61 -6.66 -8.94
N ARG A 74 12.30 -6.71 -9.19
CA ARG A 74 11.29 -6.07 -8.32
C ARG A 74 11.33 -6.62 -6.90
N THR A 75 11.43 -7.94 -6.76
CA THR A 75 11.49 -8.59 -5.44
C THR A 75 12.74 -8.15 -4.67
N GLN A 76 13.88 -8.06 -5.34
CA GLN A 76 15.12 -7.55 -4.75
C GLN A 76 15.01 -6.09 -4.34
N MET A 77 14.43 -5.23 -5.19
CA MET A 77 14.18 -3.82 -4.87
C MET A 77 13.31 -3.68 -3.60
N PHE A 78 12.20 -4.42 -3.51
CA PHE A 78 11.37 -4.37 -2.30
C PHE A 78 12.08 -4.92 -1.07
N ARG A 79 12.87 -5.99 -1.22
CA ARG A 79 13.67 -6.52 -0.12
C ARG A 79 14.66 -5.49 0.40
N LEU A 80 15.33 -4.77 -0.49
CA LEU A 80 16.27 -3.71 -0.13
C LEU A 80 15.56 -2.52 0.52
N TRP A 81 14.47 -2.04 -0.06
CA TRP A 81 13.67 -0.97 0.53
C TRP A 81 13.25 -1.29 1.96
N ILE A 82 12.64 -2.47 2.17
CA ILE A 82 12.17 -2.92 3.49
C ILE A 82 13.35 -3.10 4.46
N ALA A 83 14.49 -3.63 4.01
CA ALA A 83 15.63 -3.88 4.88
C ALA A 83 16.40 -2.61 5.26
N SER A 84 16.58 -1.69 4.30
CA SER A 84 17.39 -0.48 4.46
C SER A 84 16.67 0.66 5.19
N GLN A 85 15.34 0.67 5.18
CA GLN A 85 14.56 1.75 5.77
C GLN A 85 13.75 1.28 7.00
N PRO A 86 14.09 1.78 8.20
CA PRO A 86 13.31 1.52 9.41
C PRO A 86 11.89 2.10 9.31
N GLU A 87 11.74 3.22 8.61
CA GLU A 87 10.47 3.95 8.45
C GLU A 87 9.61 3.44 7.29
N ALA A 88 10.08 2.42 6.55
CA ALA A 88 9.32 1.82 5.45
C ALA A 88 7.91 1.45 5.93
N SER A 89 6.88 1.99 5.27
CA SER A 89 5.49 1.80 5.65
C SER A 89 4.58 1.46 4.47
N HIS A 90 3.42 0.86 4.74
CA HIS A 90 2.42 0.60 3.71
C HIS A 90 1.95 1.90 3.04
N ASN A 91 1.79 2.99 3.81
CA ASN A 91 1.42 4.30 3.26
C ASN A 91 2.42 4.83 2.24
N GLN A 92 3.72 4.75 2.52
CA GLN A 92 4.74 5.19 1.57
C GLN A 92 4.66 4.44 0.23
N LEU A 93 4.38 3.13 0.27
CA LEU A 93 4.19 2.35 -0.94
C LEU A 93 2.93 2.76 -1.71
N VAL A 94 1.81 2.96 -1.03
CA VAL A 94 0.56 3.44 -1.64
C VAL A 94 0.77 4.80 -2.29
N GLU A 95 1.39 5.74 -1.56
CA GLU A 95 1.74 7.06 -2.08
C GLU A 95 2.63 6.95 -3.32
N ALA A 96 3.72 6.17 -3.26
CA ALA A 96 4.62 5.99 -4.38
C ALA A 96 3.95 5.38 -5.63
N LEU A 97 3.00 4.45 -5.46
CA LEU A 97 2.25 3.84 -6.56
C LEU A 97 1.26 4.82 -7.23
N THR A 98 0.66 5.74 -6.44
CA THR A 98 -0.27 6.77 -6.95
C THR A 98 0.44 7.96 -7.61
N LEU A 99 1.76 8.09 -7.43
CA LEU A 99 2.52 9.12 -8.13
C LEU A 99 2.35 8.95 -9.64
N LYS A 100 2.07 10.04 -10.36
CA LYS A 100 1.87 10.06 -11.82
C LYS A 100 3.03 9.42 -12.60
N VAL A 101 4.24 9.49 -12.03
CA VAL A 101 5.43 8.88 -12.65
C VAL A 101 5.37 7.36 -12.67
N ILE A 102 4.59 6.75 -11.77
CA ILE A 102 4.27 5.33 -11.72
C ILE A 102 2.90 5.10 -12.37
N GLY A 103 1.86 5.78 -11.87
CA GLY A 103 0.50 5.80 -12.43
C GLY A 103 -0.28 4.52 -12.16
N GLU A 104 -0.01 3.84 -11.05
CA GLU A 104 -0.54 2.51 -10.73
C GLU A 104 -1.63 2.61 -9.64
N ASP A 105 -2.52 3.61 -9.76
CA ASP A 105 -3.55 3.93 -8.76
C ASP A 105 -4.41 2.73 -8.38
N ARG A 106 -4.75 1.89 -9.37
CA ARG A 106 -5.53 0.67 -9.15
C ARG A 106 -4.78 -0.34 -8.28
N MET A 107 -3.47 -0.52 -8.48
CA MET A 107 -2.66 -1.41 -7.64
C MET A 107 -2.48 -0.83 -6.24
N ALA A 108 -2.34 0.50 -6.12
CA ALA A 108 -2.27 1.17 -4.83
C ALA A 108 -3.54 0.92 -4.00
N GLN A 109 -4.71 1.09 -4.62
CA GLN A 109 -6.00 0.82 -3.99
C GLN A 109 -6.16 -0.66 -3.61
N GLU A 110 -5.85 -1.59 -4.51
CA GLU A 110 -5.92 -3.03 -4.22
C GLU A 110 -5.01 -3.42 -3.04
N TYR A 111 -3.80 -2.86 -3.01
CA TYR A 111 -2.86 -3.09 -1.92
C TYR A 111 -3.39 -2.56 -0.58
N GLU A 112 -3.87 -1.32 -0.57
CA GLU A 112 -4.42 -0.68 0.62
C GLU A 112 -5.64 -1.45 1.15
N GLU A 113 -6.58 -1.83 0.29
CA GLU A 113 -7.76 -2.61 0.67
C GLU A 113 -7.38 -3.95 1.30
N ARG A 114 -6.42 -4.68 0.69
CA ARG A 114 -5.95 -5.97 1.22
C ARG A 114 -5.31 -5.82 2.60
N VAL A 115 -4.44 -4.82 2.78
CA VAL A 115 -3.78 -4.57 4.08
C VAL A 115 -4.79 -4.22 5.16
N LYS A 116 -5.78 -3.38 4.84
CA LYS A 116 -6.87 -3.00 5.76
C LYS A 116 -7.80 -4.17 6.10
N GLU A 117 -8.10 -5.02 5.12
CA GLU A 117 -8.96 -6.19 5.30
C GLU A 117 -8.30 -7.22 6.23
N GLU A 118 -7.02 -7.53 6.01
CA GLU A 118 -6.26 -8.45 6.88
C GLU A 118 -6.14 -7.91 8.31
N ALA A 119 -5.96 -6.60 8.47
CA ALA A 119 -5.96 -5.94 9.79
C ALA A 119 -7.30 -6.07 10.52
N SER A 120 -8.41 -6.09 9.77
CA SER A 120 -9.77 -6.17 10.33
C SER A 120 -10.17 -7.61 10.69
N LYS A 121 -9.66 -8.61 9.97
CA LYS A 121 -9.96 -10.04 10.21
C LYS A 121 -9.26 -10.63 11.43
N THR A 122 -8.15 -10.04 11.90
CA THR A 122 -7.40 -10.57 13.06
C THR A 122 -8.16 -10.45 14.40
N THR A 123 -9.42 -10.01 14.41
CA THR A 123 -10.27 -9.94 15.62
C THR A 123 -11.10 -11.21 15.90
N GLU A 124 -11.09 -12.24 15.04
CA GLU A 124 -11.95 -13.43 15.20
C GLU A 124 -11.20 -14.77 15.38
N THR A 125 -9.92 -14.77 15.76
CA THR A 125 -9.18 -16.04 15.99
C THR A 125 -8.22 -15.98 17.17
N THR A 126 -8.71 -15.59 18.35
CA THR A 126 -8.05 -15.91 19.61
C THR A 126 -9.06 -16.17 20.72
N GLN A 127 -9.90 -17.21 20.55
CA GLN A 127 -10.55 -17.87 21.67
C GLN A 127 -10.88 -19.32 21.31
N THR A 128 -9.92 -20.23 21.48
CA THR A 128 -10.15 -21.61 22.01
C THR A 128 -8.77 -22.18 22.34
N GLY A 129 -8.29 -21.91 23.56
CA GLY A 129 -6.94 -22.36 23.93
C GLY A 129 -6.61 -22.30 25.41
N ILE A 130 -7.59 -22.22 26.31
CA ILE A 130 -7.46 -22.42 27.76
C ILE A 130 -8.89 -22.72 28.22
N THR A 131 -9.28 -23.73 28.99
CA THR A 131 -8.65 -24.42 30.12
C THR A 131 -9.58 -25.60 30.46
N LYS A 132 -9.07 -26.81 30.69
CA LYS A 132 -9.65 -27.66 31.73
C LYS A 132 -8.60 -28.62 32.27
N CYS A 133 -7.90 -28.16 33.30
CA CYS A 133 -7.44 -29.05 34.35
C CYS A 133 -8.66 -29.38 35.22
N LEU A 134 -8.95 -30.67 35.37
CA LEU A 134 -9.17 -31.41 36.62
C LEU A 134 -9.57 -32.85 36.25
#